data_AF-A0A7V2WGD3-F1
#
_entry.id   AF-A0A7V2WGD3-F1
#
_cell.length_a   1.000
_cell.length_b   1.000
_cell.length_c   1.000
_cell.angle_alpha   90.00
_cell.angle_beta   90.00
_cell.angle_gamma   90.00
#
_symmetry.space_group_name_H-M   'P 1'
#
loop_
_entity.id
_entity.type
_entity.pdbx_description
1 polymer ?
#
loop_
_entity_poly.entity_id
_entity_poly.type
_entity_poly.pdbx_seq_one_letter_code
_entity_poly.pdbx_strand_id
1 'polypeptide(L)' 'LNTFFEEGKEIIGYSKSDELIEKIHYYLEHDAERIDIAKKAYRRVIKDYRISHLLHRVGEIIREASSGAK' A
#
# COMPACT_ATOMS: atom_id res chain seq x y z
N LEU A 1 7.06 -2.80 5.22
CA LEU A 1 5.95 -3.14 4.30
C LEU A 1 4.64 -3.33 5.06
N ASN A 2 4.64 -4.15 6.12
CA ASN A 2 3.44 -4.48 6.91
C ASN A 2 2.71 -3.30 7.56
N THR A 3 3.35 -2.15 7.71
CA THR A 3 2.70 -0.91 8.17
C THR A 3 1.71 -0.34 7.16
N PHE A 4 1.89 -0.61 5.87
CA PHE A 4 1.10 -0.02 4.79
C PHE A 4 0.25 -1.05 4.04
N PHE A 5 0.77 -2.27 3.89
CA PHE A 5 0.15 -3.35 3.12
C PHE A 5 0.21 -4.67 3.87
N GLU A 6 -0.76 -5.54 3.63
CA GLU A 6 -0.74 -6.94 4.08
C GLU A 6 0.05 -7.79 3.06
N GLU A 7 1.25 -8.23 3.44
CA GLU A 7 2.11 -9.08 2.61
C GLU A 7 1.40 -10.41 2.27
N GLY A 8 1.54 -10.87 1.02
CA GLY A 8 0.84 -12.04 0.49
C GLY A 8 -0.59 -11.78 0.00
N LYS A 9 -1.15 -10.60 0.29
CA LYS A 9 -2.53 -10.24 -0.09
C LYS A 9 -2.60 -8.99 -0.95
N GLU A 10 -1.84 -7.96 -0.60
CA GLU A 10 -1.81 -6.66 -1.28
C GLU A 10 -0.44 -6.40 -1.92
N ILE A 11 0.62 -7.04 -1.43
CA ILE A 11 1.96 -6.92 -1.98
C ILE A 11 2.71 -8.23 -1.80
N ILE A 12 3.62 -8.52 -2.72
CA ILE A 12 4.56 -9.64 -2.61
C ILE A 12 5.94 -9.05 -2.37
N GLY A 13 6.51 -9.33 -1.20
CA GLY A 13 7.90 -9.02 -0.89
C GLY A 13 8.86 -10.09 -1.41
N TYR A 14 10.15 -9.81 -1.35
CA TYR A 14 11.23 -10.76 -1.57
C TYR A 14 12.43 -10.32 -0.70
N SER A 15 13.30 -11.26 -0.35
CA SER A 15 14.48 -11.01 0.47
C SER A 15 15.80 -11.18 -0.29
N LYS A 16 15.78 -11.83 -1.45
CA LYS A 16 16.96 -12.09 -2.30
C LYS A 16 16.62 -11.97 -3.79
N SER A 17 17.65 -11.75 -4.61
CA SER A 17 17.51 -11.63 -6.08
C SER A 17 16.89 -12.87 -6.71
N ASP A 18 17.31 -14.06 -6.28
CA ASP A 18 16.88 -15.31 -6.92
C ASP A 18 15.39 -15.56 -6.67
N GLU A 19 14.93 -15.27 -5.44
CA GLU A 19 13.52 -15.31 -5.05
C GLU A 19 12.67 -14.30 -5.86
N LEU A 20 13.20 -13.10 -6.14
CA LEU A 20 12.52 -12.13 -7.00
C LEU A 20 12.34 -12.68 -8.41
N ILE A 21 13.38 -13.29 -8.99
CA ILE A 21 13.32 -13.86 -10.34
C ILE A 21 12.28 -14.98 -10.40
N GLU A 22 12.31 -15.91 -9.44
CA GLU A 22 11.33 -17.00 -9.33
C GLU A 22 9.89 -16.46 -9.22
N LYS A 23 9.67 -15.45 -8.36
CA LYS A 23 8.36 -14.82 -8.20
C LYS A 23 7.89 -14.09 -9.45
N ILE A 24 8.79 -13.45 -10.20
CA ILE A 24 8.43 -12.82 -11.48
C ILE A 24 7.90 -13.89 -12.44
N HIS A 25 8.63 -14.99 -12.62
CA HIS A 25 8.19 -16.08 -13.49
C HIS A 25 6.86 -16.68 -13.03
N TYR A 26 6.74 -17.01 -11.75
CA TYR A 26 5.51 -17.54 -11.18
C TYR A 26 4.32 -16.61 -11.44
N TYR A 27 4.43 -15.33 -11.07
CA TYR A 27 3.31 -14.41 -11.21
C TYR A 27 3.02 -14.05 -12.66
N LEU A 28 3.96 -14.16 -13.60
CA LEU A 28 3.72 -14.03 -15.04
C LEU A 28 2.88 -15.20 -15.61
N GLU A 29 3.00 -16.39 -15.03
CA GLU A 29 2.18 -17.55 -15.41
C GLU A 29 0.82 -17.58 -14.67
N HIS A 30 0.70 -16.86 -13.54
CA HIS A 30 -0.47 -16.82 -12.68
C HIS A 30 -1.18 -15.46 -12.71
N ASP A 31 -1.59 -15.03 -13.92
CA ASP A 31 -2.23 -13.74 -14.18
C ASP A 31 -3.40 -13.42 -13.24
N ALA A 32 -4.28 -14.38 -13.00
CA ALA A 32 -5.48 -14.16 -12.18
C ALA A 32 -5.12 -13.78 -10.74
N GLU A 33 -4.16 -14.48 -10.14
CA GLU A 33 -3.67 -14.20 -8.79
C GLU A 33 -2.95 -12.86 -8.75
N ARG A 34 -2.04 -12.61 -9.70
CA ARG A 34 -1.31 -11.34 -9.83
C ARG A 34 -2.26 -10.14 -9.91
N ILE A 35 -3.29 -10.25 -10.74
CA ILE A 35 -4.30 -9.20 -10.94
C ILE A 35 -5.15 -9.01 -9.67
N ASP A 36 -5.49 -10.07 -8.95
CA ASP A 36 -6.24 -9.97 -7.71
C ASP A 36 -5.44 -9.24 -6.61
N ILE A 37 -4.16 -9.56 -6.45
CA ILE A 37 -3.25 -8.86 -5.53
C ILE A 37 -3.18 -7.37 -5.90
N ALA A 38 -2.97 -7.04 -7.18
CA ALA A 38 -2.91 -5.66 -7.66
C ALA A 38 -4.23 -4.90 -7.39
N LYS A 39 -5.39 -5.54 -7.58
CA LYS A 39 -6.71 -4.94 -7.27
C LYS A 39 -6.88 -4.69 -5.78
N LYS A 40 -6.43 -5.61 -4.92
CA LYS A 40 -6.46 -5.43 -3.45
C LYS A 40 -5.57 -4.25 -3.03
N ALA A 41 -4.35 -4.18 -3.55
CA ALA A 41 -3.44 -3.06 -3.33
C ALA A 41 -4.06 -1.72 -3.75
N TYR A 42 -4.64 -1.67 -4.95
CA TYR A 42 -5.29 -0.46 -5.47
C TYR A 42 -6.44 0.01 -4.57
N ARG A 43 -7.33 -0.91 -4.16
CA ARG A 43 -8.44 -0.59 -3.25
C ARG A 43 -7.91 -0.03 -1.92
N ARG A 44 -6.84 -0.61 -1.38
CA ARG A 44 -6.18 -0.11 -0.16
C ARG A 44 -5.70 1.32 -0.33
N VAL A 45 -5.00 1.61 -1.43
CA VAL A 45 -4.47 2.96 -1.72
C VAL A 45 -5.58 3.99 -1.88
N ILE A 46 -6.63 3.68 -2.63
CA ILE A 46 -7.75 4.62 -2.82
C ILE A 46 -8.51 4.86 -1.52
N LYS A 47 -8.62 3.86 -0.65
CA LYS A 47 -9.31 3.99 0.64
C LYS A 47 -8.49 4.85 1.60
N ASP A 48 -7.22 4.50 1.83
CA ASP A 48 -6.46 5.02 2.97
C ASP A 48 -5.50 6.16 2.59
N TYR A 49 -5.01 6.18 1.34
CA TYR A 49 -3.92 7.05 0.89
C TYR A 49 -4.32 8.00 -0.25
N ARG A 50 -5.62 8.24 -0.43
CA ARG A 50 -6.11 9.25 -1.37
C ARG A 50 -5.59 10.63 -0.94
N ILE A 51 -5.00 11.37 -1.88
CA ILE A 51 -4.41 12.68 -1.58
C ILE A 51 -5.38 13.63 -0.86
N SER A 52 -6.67 13.59 -1.20
CA SER A 52 -7.70 14.38 -0.53
C SER A 52 -7.86 14.02 0.96
N HIS A 53 -7.81 12.74 1.31
CA HIS A 53 -7.87 12.28 2.70
C HIS A 53 -6.61 12.70 3.47
N LEU A 54 -5.44 12.56 2.82
CA LEU A 54 -4.16 12.95 3.41
C LEU A 54 -4.11 14.46 3.69
N LEU A 55 -4.50 15.29 2.72
CA LEU A 55 -4.55 16.74 2.88
C LEU A 55 -5.55 17.17 3.96
N HIS A 56 -6.71 16.52 4.03
CA HIS A 56 -7.68 16.78 5.09
C HIS A 56 -7.08 16.52 6.48
N ARG A 57 -6.43 15.36 6.65
CA ARG A 57 -5.76 14.96 7.90
C ARG A 57 -4.62 15.90 8.28
N VAL A 58 -3.80 16.34 7.31
CA VAL A 58 -2.77 17.35 7.55
C VAL A 58 -3.40 18.66 8.03
N GLY A 59 -4.50 19.09 7.42
CA GLY A 59 -5.23 20.27 7.87
C GLY A 59 -5.76 20.15 9.29
N GLU A 60 -6.25 18.99 9.71
CA GLU A 60 -6.65 18.72 11.10
C GLU A 60 -5.48 18.86 12.07
N ILE A 61 -4.35 18.21 11.78
CA ILE A 61 -3.14 18.28 12.61
C ILE A 61 -2.67 19.72 12.77
N ILE A 62 -2.67 20.52 11.69
CA ILE A 62 -2.28 21.94 11.75
C ILE A 62 -3.24 22.73 12.64
N ARG A 63 -4.55 22.50 12.55
CA ARG A 63 -5.55 23.18 13.38
C ARG A 63 -5.41 22.82 14.86
N GLU A 64 -5.20 21.55 15.17
CA GLU A 64 -4.99 21.07 16.55
C GLU A 64 -3.73 21.67 17.16
N ALA A 65 -2.60 21.62 16.44
CA ALA A 65 -1.35 22.22 16.88
C ALA A 65 -1.45 23.73 17.11
N SER A 66 -2.22 24.43 16.26
CA SER A 66 -2.45 25.87 16.40
C SER A 66 -3.42 26.22 17.54
N SER A 67 -4.34 25.30 17.88
CA SER A 67 -5.35 25.51 18.95
C SER A 67 -4.82 25.13 20.33
N GLY A 68 -3.87 24.20 20.41
CA GLY A 68 -3.16 23.81 21.63
C GLY A 68 -2.03 24.76 22.05
N ALA A 69 -1.73 25.79 21.25
CA ALA A 69 -0.73 26.81 21.56
C ALA A 69 -1.28 27.97 22.44
N LYS A 70 -2.35 27.73 23.19
CA LYS A 70 -2.87 28.65 24.20
C LYS A 70 -2.41 28.24 25.60
#